data_AF-X1MN69-F1
#
_entry.id   AF-X1MN69-F1
#
_cell.length_a   1.000
_cell.length_b   1.000
_cell.length_c   1.000
_cell.angle_alpha   90.00
_cell.angle_beta   90.00
_cell.angle_gamma   90.00
#
_symmetry.space_group_name_H-M   'P 1'
#
loop_
_entity.id
_entity.type
_entity.pdbx_description
1 polymer ?
#
loop_
_entity_poly.entity_id
_entity_poly.type
_entity_poly.pdbx_seq_one_letter_code
_entity_poly.pdbx_strand_id
1 'polypeptide(L)'
;MKTATKNPKKQIVDTQRRSGKAEADKNRKKTKQKAPTSNSRMKHNIYSGTSDINPTSDKKQTTSRKTRSAKKPKPRIVDTYDYRDPDENQELLYQNVRFEPKDFRFRRPNPEIPPDPDNPLDPNDPNDQKHWLKPWGLGKNPKWVLYHLSEWLKASKQDWQYIVEGEKDVKTLEKLGFPATTNPMGALKWKPEYNKYCKDRLIVIICHRDEPGERHGRQVATSLHGTAAQIKLVFLDPDMPEHSDVTDLVEKHNWTAKDFLDLIEKTPVFEPEEKGSQLISKKTKRHRTRTGTLALVRSVSTG
;
A
#
# COMPACT_ATOMS: atom_id res chain seq x y z
N MET A 1 71.00 5.72 -25.56
CA MET A 1 70.18 5.69 -26.80
C MET A 1 68.72 5.62 -26.35
N LYS A 2 67.98 6.75 -26.26
CA LYS A 2 67.07 7.29 -27.31
C LYS A 2 66.31 6.13 -27.98
N THR A 3 64.99 5.99 -27.85
CA THR A 3 63.99 6.97 -28.32
C THR A 3 62.62 6.81 -27.65
N ALA A 4 62.01 7.95 -27.36
CA ALA A 4 60.57 8.14 -27.23
C ALA A 4 59.91 8.27 -28.62
N THR A 5 58.68 7.81 -28.77
CA THR A 5 57.75 8.24 -29.84
C THR A 5 56.32 7.92 -29.40
N LYS A 6 55.57 8.92 -28.94
CA LYS A 6 54.60 9.74 -29.70
C LYS A 6 53.22 9.07 -29.89
N ASN A 7 52.28 9.60 -29.14
CA ASN A 7 50.85 9.67 -29.44
C ASN A 7 50.62 10.50 -30.72
N PRO A 8 49.59 10.19 -31.54
CA PRO A 8 48.85 11.26 -32.20
C PRO A 8 47.33 11.14 -32.00
N LYS A 9 46.75 12.31 -31.68
CA LYS A 9 45.32 12.61 -31.72
C LYS A 9 44.80 12.76 -33.17
N LYS A 10 43.47 12.63 -33.29
CA LYS A 10 42.51 13.23 -34.27
C LYS A 10 42.34 12.60 -35.65
N GLN A 11 41.10 12.17 -35.94
CA GLN A 11 40.12 12.75 -36.89
C GLN A 11 38.88 11.81 -36.92
N ILE A 12 37.69 12.21 -36.45
CA ILE A 12 36.62 12.99 -37.13
C ILE A 12 36.24 12.42 -38.50
N VAL A 13 35.06 11.80 -38.61
CA VAL A 13 34.11 12.07 -39.71
C VAL A 13 32.67 11.92 -39.21
N ASP A 14 31.95 13.05 -39.25
CA ASP A 14 30.51 13.18 -39.26
C ASP A 14 29.86 12.32 -40.35
N THR A 15 28.75 11.63 -40.07
CA THR A 15 27.81 11.24 -41.13
C THR A 15 26.45 11.90 -40.90
N GLN A 16 26.36 13.05 -41.56
CA GLN A 16 25.20 13.76 -42.09
C GLN A 16 23.78 13.21 -41.81
N ARG A 17 23.09 14.06 -41.05
CA ARG A 17 21.73 14.56 -41.27
C ARG A 17 21.51 15.03 -42.73
N ARG A 18 20.47 14.55 -43.43
CA ARG A 18 19.46 15.32 -44.22
C ARG A 18 18.78 14.49 -45.32
N SER A 19 17.45 14.33 -45.22
CA SER A 19 16.42 14.46 -46.27
C SER A 19 15.13 13.79 -45.76
N GLY A 20 13.92 14.32 -45.80
CA GLY A 20 13.38 15.54 -46.39
C GLY A 20 11.97 15.81 -45.82
N LYS A 21 11.57 17.08 -45.91
CA LYS A 21 10.21 17.62 -45.69
C LYS A 21 9.37 17.43 -46.97
N ALA A 22 8.06 17.66 -46.79
CA ALA A 22 6.95 17.82 -47.77
C ALA A 22 6.08 16.55 -47.89
N GLU A 23 4.75 16.58 -47.96
CA GLU A 23 3.74 17.64 -48.06
C GLU A 23 2.39 17.00 -47.60
N ALA A 24 1.45 17.84 -47.18
CA ALA A 24 0.08 17.50 -46.79
C ALA A 24 -0.82 17.09 -47.97
N ASP A 25 -1.89 16.31 -47.71
CA ASP A 25 -3.23 16.73 -48.16
C ASP A 25 -4.41 15.96 -47.52
N LYS A 26 -5.43 16.75 -47.14
CA LYS A 26 -6.89 16.53 -47.15
C LYS A 26 -7.48 15.20 -46.63
N ASN A 27 -8.23 15.30 -45.52
CA ASN A 27 -9.70 15.30 -45.64
C ASN A 27 -10.42 15.88 -44.40
N ARG A 28 -11.09 17.01 -44.61
CA ARG A 28 -11.97 17.69 -43.64
C ARG A 28 -13.38 17.67 -44.24
N LYS A 29 -14.30 16.85 -43.70
CA LYS A 29 -15.74 17.01 -43.95
C LYS A 29 -16.39 17.67 -42.73
N LYS A 30 -16.81 18.91 -42.94
CA LYS A 30 -17.77 19.65 -42.12
C LYS A 30 -19.18 19.15 -42.46
N THR A 31 -20.02 18.99 -41.45
CA THR A 31 -21.46 19.25 -41.56
C THR A 31 -21.92 19.97 -40.30
N LYS A 32 -22.62 21.09 -40.51
CA LYS A 32 -23.17 22.03 -39.53
C LYS A 32 -24.61 21.66 -39.19
N GLN A 33 -25.04 22.13 -38.00
CA GLN A 33 -26.42 22.55 -37.63
C GLN A 33 -27.44 21.40 -37.42
N LYS A 34 -28.35 21.42 -36.43
CA LYS A 34 -29.17 22.49 -35.85
C LYS A 34 -29.71 22.05 -34.46
N ALA A 35 -29.92 22.99 -33.55
CA ALA A 35 -30.82 22.86 -32.41
C ALA A 35 -32.28 23.20 -32.81
N PRO A 36 -33.27 22.68 -32.06
CA PRO A 36 -34.41 23.49 -31.58
C PRO A 36 -34.68 23.22 -30.08
N THR A 37 -34.78 24.24 -29.22
CA THR A 37 -35.98 24.99 -28.76
C THR A 37 -37.02 24.22 -27.94
N SER A 38 -37.50 24.93 -26.91
CA SER A 38 -38.33 24.55 -25.77
C SER A 38 -39.84 24.46 -26.04
N ASN A 39 -40.53 24.03 -24.97
CA ASN A 39 -41.96 24.17 -24.63
C ASN A 39 -42.97 23.20 -25.26
N SER A 40 -43.73 22.49 -24.41
CA SER A 40 -45.10 22.92 -24.06
C SER A 40 -45.85 21.90 -23.16
N ARG A 41 -46.57 22.47 -22.18
CA ARG A 41 -47.87 22.07 -21.58
C ARG A 41 -48.02 20.69 -20.93
N MET A 42 -48.21 20.62 -19.59
CA MET A 42 -49.47 20.87 -18.85
C MET A 42 -50.72 20.17 -19.41
N LYS A 43 -51.27 19.25 -18.61
CA LYS A 43 -52.72 19.06 -18.47
C LYS A 43 -53.09 18.96 -16.98
N HIS A 44 -54.03 19.83 -16.61
CA HIS A 44 -54.75 19.89 -15.34
C HIS A 44 -55.90 18.87 -15.30
N ASN A 45 -56.28 18.48 -14.09
CA ASN A 45 -57.65 18.20 -13.61
C ASN A 45 -57.59 18.47 -12.08
N ILE A 46 -58.23 19.46 -11.43
CA ILE A 46 -59.66 19.85 -11.31
C ILE A 46 -60.49 18.64 -10.83
N TYR A 47 -61.24 18.58 -9.71
CA TYR A 47 -61.82 19.50 -8.71
C TYR A 47 -62.16 18.61 -7.46
N SER A 48 -61.94 18.98 -6.19
CA SER A 48 -62.85 19.68 -5.23
C SER A 48 -63.51 18.80 -4.15
N GLY A 49 -63.53 19.35 -2.92
CA GLY A 49 -64.55 19.16 -1.88
C GLY A 49 -64.47 17.89 -1.03
N THR A 50 -64.69 17.82 0.28
CA THR A 50 -64.81 18.73 1.45
C THR A 50 -65.20 17.83 2.64
N SER A 51 -64.91 18.28 3.86
CA SER A 51 -65.59 17.99 5.15
C SER A 51 -65.42 16.63 5.85
N ASP A 52 -65.12 16.79 7.13
CA ASP A 52 -64.98 15.85 8.25
C ASP A 52 -66.14 14.88 8.47
N ILE A 53 -65.83 13.72 9.08
CA ILE A 53 -66.60 12.99 10.13
C ILE A 53 -65.75 11.76 10.56
N ASN A 54 -65.40 11.67 11.85
CA ASN A 54 -65.16 10.40 12.58
C ASN A 54 -66.53 9.91 13.08
N PRO A 55 -66.83 8.60 13.30
CA PRO A 55 -65.92 7.60 13.88
C PRO A 55 -66.13 6.15 13.35
N THR A 56 -65.26 5.21 13.72
CA THR A 56 -65.64 3.91 14.32
C THR A 56 -64.41 3.02 14.51
N SER A 57 -64.37 2.40 15.69
CA SER A 57 -63.45 1.36 16.11
C SER A 57 -63.58 0.11 15.25
N ASP A 58 -62.48 -0.35 14.66
CA ASP A 58 -62.33 -1.76 14.33
C ASP A 58 -60.87 -2.20 14.47
N LYS A 59 -60.64 -3.08 15.46
CA LYS A 59 -59.36 -3.72 15.73
C LYS A 59 -59.04 -4.70 14.60
N LYS A 60 -58.39 -4.23 13.53
CA LYS A 60 -57.69 -5.12 12.59
C LYS A 60 -56.31 -5.44 13.12
N GLN A 61 -56.22 -6.66 13.65
CA GLN A 61 -55.05 -7.43 14.03
C GLN A 61 -53.95 -7.29 12.96
N THR A 62 -52.99 -6.39 13.20
CA THR A 62 -51.79 -6.27 12.39
C THR A 62 -50.89 -7.44 12.70
N THR A 63 -50.95 -8.47 11.85
CA THR A 63 -49.92 -9.51 11.83
C THR A 63 -48.61 -8.85 11.44
N SER A 64 -47.74 -8.61 12.42
CA SER A 64 -46.40 -8.10 12.22
C SER A 64 -45.57 -9.16 11.49
N ARG A 65 -45.63 -9.15 10.16
CA ARG A 65 -44.65 -9.83 9.33
C ARG A 65 -43.30 -9.20 9.62
N LYS A 66 -42.52 -9.84 10.50
CA LYS A 66 -41.07 -9.60 10.63
C LYS A 66 -40.48 -9.67 9.23
N THR A 67 -40.13 -8.52 8.69
CA THR A 67 -39.34 -8.43 7.47
C THR A 67 -38.02 -9.15 7.75
N ARG A 68 -37.78 -10.29 7.07
CA ARG A 68 -36.50 -10.98 7.13
C ARG A 68 -35.47 -9.98 6.62
N SER A 69 -34.54 -9.56 7.47
CA SER A 69 -33.41 -8.75 7.04
C SER A 69 -32.70 -9.45 5.89
N ALA A 70 -32.51 -8.74 4.78
CA ALA A 70 -31.77 -9.27 3.64
C ALA A 70 -30.37 -9.70 4.13
N LYS A 71 -29.97 -10.95 3.83
CA LYS A 71 -28.62 -11.42 4.16
C LYS A 71 -27.60 -10.51 3.48
N LYS A 72 -26.67 -9.93 4.24
CA LYS A 72 -25.56 -9.15 3.68
C LYS A 72 -24.80 -10.01 2.65
N PRO A 73 -24.41 -9.46 1.49
CA PRO A 73 -23.64 -10.19 0.50
C PRO A 73 -22.34 -10.70 1.13
N LYS A 74 -21.87 -11.87 0.71
CA LYS A 74 -20.59 -12.42 1.18
C LYS A 74 -19.46 -11.49 0.72
N PRO A 75 -18.47 -11.19 1.58
CA PRO A 75 -17.35 -10.37 1.19
C PRO A 75 -16.57 -11.06 0.06
N ARG A 76 -16.18 -10.29 -0.96
CA ARG A 76 -15.45 -10.79 -2.13
C ARG A 76 -13.97 -10.46 -2.01
N ILE A 77 -13.08 -11.38 -2.35
CA ILE A 77 -11.65 -11.09 -2.41
C ILE A 77 -11.35 -10.27 -3.66
N VAL A 78 -10.67 -9.15 -3.48
CA VAL A 78 -10.33 -8.21 -4.56
C VAL A 78 -8.84 -8.13 -4.85
N ASP A 79 -8.01 -8.48 -3.88
CA ASP A 79 -6.55 -8.54 -4.06
C ASP A 79 -5.94 -9.46 -3.00
N THR A 80 -4.74 -9.93 -3.29
CA THR A 80 -3.95 -10.76 -2.39
C THR A 80 -2.49 -10.36 -2.42
N TYR A 81 -1.84 -10.44 -1.25
CA TYR A 81 -0.46 -10.03 -1.04
C TYR A 81 0.33 -11.19 -0.41
N ASP A 82 1.23 -11.78 -1.19
CA ASP A 82 2.06 -12.91 -0.80
C ASP A 82 3.24 -12.45 0.04
N TYR A 83 3.40 -13.04 1.21
CA TYR A 83 4.57 -12.87 2.05
C TYR A 83 5.41 -14.14 1.97
N ARG A 84 6.59 -14.01 1.37
CA ARG A 84 7.51 -15.12 1.07
C ARG A 84 8.74 -15.06 1.95
N ASP A 85 9.29 -16.23 2.23
CA ASP A 85 10.58 -16.33 2.90
C ASP A 85 11.67 -15.66 2.04
N PRO A 86 12.57 -14.81 2.60
CA PRO A 86 13.65 -14.22 1.81
C PRO A 86 14.73 -15.21 1.35
N ASP A 87 14.67 -16.47 1.78
CA ASP A 87 15.61 -17.51 1.37
C ASP A 87 15.43 -17.88 -0.12
N GLU A 88 16.39 -18.60 -0.71
CA GLU A 88 16.46 -18.88 -2.16
C GLU A 88 15.18 -19.52 -2.73
N ASN A 89 14.46 -20.31 -1.93
CA ASN A 89 13.25 -21.01 -2.34
C ASN A 89 11.99 -20.14 -2.37
N GLN A 90 12.02 -18.93 -1.76
CA GLN A 90 10.89 -18.01 -1.67
C GLN A 90 9.54 -18.66 -1.30
N GLU A 91 9.56 -19.56 -0.32
CA GLU A 91 8.37 -20.28 0.14
C GLU A 91 7.28 -19.30 0.60
N LEU A 92 6.03 -19.52 0.19
CA LEU A 92 4.90 -18.73 0.64
C LEU A 92 4.63 -18.99 2.12
N LEU A 93 4.88 -18.02 2.99
CA LEU A 93 4.65 -18.15 4.43
C LEU A 93 3.18 -17.90 4.77
N TYR A 94 2.63 -16.82 4.21
CA TYR A 94 1.25 -16.42 4.40
C TYR A 94 0.83 -15.40 3.34
N GLN A 95 -0.46 -15.13 3.28
CA GLN A 95 -1.04 -14.15 2.38
C GLN A 95 -1.93 -13.19 3.17
N ASN A 96 -1.80 -11.89 2.91
CA ASN A 96 -2.78 -10.89 3.34
C ASN A 96 -3.84 -10.74 2.25
N VAL A 97 -5.10 -10.94 2.58
CA VAL A 97 -6.23 -10.97 1.65
C VAL A 97 -7.06 -9.72 1.83
N ARG A 98 -7.28 -8.98 0.75
CA ARG A 98 -8.12 -7.78 0.72
C ARG A 98 -9.53 -8.12 0.23
N PHE A 99 -10.54 -7.64 0.94
CA PHE A 99 -11.94 -7.82 0.60
C PHE A 99 -12.63 -6.54 0.11
N GLU A 100 -13.79 -6.72 -0.50
CA GLU A 100 -14.84 -5.71 -0.70
C GLU A 100 -16.13 -6.14 0.01
N PRO A 101 -16.71 -5.33 0.93
CA PRO A 101 -16.16 -4.08 1.50
C PRO A 101 -14.78 -4.25 2.17
N LYS A 102 -14.00 -3.17 2.24
CA LYS A 102 -12.61 -3.16 2.71
C LYS A 102 -12.46 -3.85 4.07
N ASP A 103 -11.83 -5.02 4.03
CA ASP A 103 -11.41 -5.81 5.19
C ASP A 103 -10.09 -6.53 4.80
N PHE A 104 -9.28 -6.88 5.79
CA PHE A 104 -8.02 -7.59 5.59
C PHE A 104 -7.97 -8.83 6.46
N ARG A 105 -7.59 -9.96 5.88
CA ARG A 105 -7.41 -11.21 6.63
C ARG A 105 -6.19 -11.96 6.17
N PHE A 106 -5.47 -12.51 7.13
CA PHE A 106 -4.37 -13.39 6.82
C PHE A 106 -4.84 -14.82 6.60
N ARG A 107 -4.21 -15.54 5.68
CA ARG A 107 -4.33 -16.99 5.51
C ARG A 107 -2.95 -17.61 5.28
N ARG A 108 -2.83 -18.90 5.58
CA ARG A 108 -1.59 -19.67 5.38
C ARG A 108 -1.85 -20.78 4.38
N PRO A 109 -0.86 -21.13 3.53
CA PRO A 109 -1.02 -22.26 2.63
C PRO A 109 -1.21 -23.55 3.44
N ASN A 110 -1.98 -24.47 2.89
CA ASN A 110 -2.08 -25.83 3.38
C ASN A 110 -0.79 -26.58 3.01
N PRO A 111 0.01 -27.09 3.97
CA PRO A 111 1.26 -27.77 3.66
C PRO A 111 1.06 -29.08 2.88
N GLU A 112 -0.12 -29.71 2.96
CA GLU A 112 -0.42 -30.94 2.22
C GLU A 112 -0.78 -30.66 0.76
N ILE A 113 -1.35 -29.48 0.48
CA ILE A 113 -1.82 -29.09 -0.86
C ILE A 113 -1.57 -27.58 -1.03
N PRO A 114 -0.31 -27.11 -1.07
CA PRO A 114 -0.02 -25.68 -1.15
C PRO A 114 -0.50 -25.09 -2.48
N PRO A 115 -0.70 -23.76 -2.57
CA PRO A 115 -0.87 -23.08 -3.86
C PRO A 115 0.36 -23.32 -4.74
N ASP A 116 0.12 -23.67 -6.00
CA ASP A 116 1.15 -23.81 -7.00
C ASP A 116 1.53 -22.41 -7.55
N PRO A 117 2.80 -21.98 -7.48
CA PRO A 117 3.22 -20.69 -8.01
C PRO A 117 3.06 -20.57 -9.53
N ASP A 118 3.14 -21.69 -10.26
CA ASP A 118 3.05 -21.71 -11.73
C ASP A 118 1.59 -21.80 -12.21
N ASN A 119 0.66 -22.14 -11.31
CA ASN A 119 -0.76 -22.25 -11.59
C ASN A 119 -1.58 -21.38 -10.60
N PRO A 120 -1.72 -20.07 -10.87
CA PRO A 120 -2.41 -19.14 -9.97
C PRO A 120 -3.86 -19.54 -9.71
N LEU A 121 -4.21 -19.61 -8.42
CA LEU A 121 -5.57 -19.91 -7.95
C LEU A 121 -6.52 -18.73 -8.20
N ASP A 122 -7.81 -19.01 -8.45
CA ASP A 122 -8.85 -18.00 -8.30
C ASP A 122 -9.18 -17.87 -6.81
N PRO A 123 -8.87 -16.72 -6.18
CA PRO A 123 -9.10 -16.56 -4.75
C PRO A 123 -10.59 -16.68 -4.36
N ASN A 124 -11.52 -16.50 -5.31
CA ASN A 124 -12.95 -16.61 -5.09
C ASN A 124 -13.55 -17.97 -5.51
N ASP A 125 -12.78 -18.89 -6.11
CA ASP A 125 -13.25 -20.26 -6.41
C ASP A 125 -13.34 -21.09 -5.12
N PRO A 126 -14.52 -21.66 -4.78
CA PRO A 126 -14.67 -22.57 -3.65
C PRO A 126 -13.73 -23.78 -3.67
N ASN A 127 -13.36 -24.29 -4.85
CA ASN A 127 -12.47 -25.45 -5.01
C ASN A 127 -11.04 -25.13 -4.61
N ASP A 128 -10.63 -23.86 -4.73
CA ASP A 128 -9.28 -23.40 -4.40
C ASP A 128 -9.10 -23.16 -2.90
N GLN A 129 -10.18 -23.20 -2.11
CA GLN A 129 -10.11 -23.03 -0.66
C GLN A 129 -9.33 -24.14 0.05
N LYS A 130 -9.20 -25.33 -0.56
CA LYS A 130 -8.45 -26.47 -0.02
C LYS A 130 -6.94 -26.19 0.13
N HIS A 131 -6.43 -25.23 -0.64
CA HIS A 131 -5.03 -24.81 -0.62
C HIS A 131 -4.67 -23.92 0.58
N TRP A 132 -5.64 -23.60 1.44
CA TRP A 132 -5.46 -22.69 2.57
C TRP A 132 -5.92 -23.33 3.86
N LEU A 133 -5.13 -23.19 4.93
CA LEU A 133 -5.48 -23.71 6.25
C LEU A 133 -6.76 -23.06 6.80
N LYS A 134 -7.58 -23.87 7.47
CA LYS A 134 -8.74 -23.42 8.27
C LYS A 134 -8.51 -23.75 9.75
N PRO A 135 -8.76 -22.82 10.69
CA PRO A 135 -9.25 -21.46 10.48
C PRO A 135 -8.19 -20.57 9.82
N TRP A 136 -8.64 -19.52 9.13
CA TRP A 136 -7.77 -18.47 8.60
C TRP A 136 -7.05 -17.73 9.74
N GLY A 137 -5.89 -17.20 9.43
CA GLY A 137 -4.98 -16.54 10.37
C GLY A 137 -3.57 -17.09 10.29
N LEU A 138 -2.68 -16.48 11.07
CA LEU A 138 -1.25 -16.78 11.04
C LEU A 138 -0.80 -17.85 12.04
N GLY A 139 -1.71 -18.34 12.89
CA GLY A 139 -1.38 -19.29 13.95
C GLY A 139 -0.56 -18.66 15.09
N LYS A 140 0.11 -19.51 15.88
CA LYS A 140 0.96 -19.07 16.98
C LYS A 140 2.37 -18.74 16.45
N ASN A 141 2.91 -17.59 16.87
CA ASN A 141 4.28 -17.14 16.57
C ASN A 141 4.67 -17.16 15.08
N PRO A 142 3.95 -16.42 14.21
CA PRO A 142 4.31 -16.38 12.80
C PRO A 142 5.66 -15.72 12.55
N LYS A 143 6.41 -16.22 11.56
CA LYS A 143 7.60 -15.58 11.01
C LYS A 143 7.14 -14.38 10.19
N TRP A 144 7.28 -13.18 10.73
CA TRP A 144 6.94 -11.95 10.02
C TRP A 144 8.06 -11.52 9.08
N VAL A 145 7.71 -11.22 7.85
CA VAL A 145 8.63 -10.72 6.81
C VAL A 145 8.06 -9.45 6.18
N LEU A 146 8.92 -8.63 5.58
CA LEU A 146 8.47 -7.49 4.79
C LEU A 146 7.85 -7.99 3.47
N TYR A 147 6.86 -7.26 2.96
CA TYR A 147 6.21 -7.58 1.70
C TYR A 147 7.20 -7.41 0.53
N HIS A 148 7.29 -8.40 -0.37
CA HIS A 148 8.26 -8.42 -1.49
C HIS A 148 9.73 -8.23 -1.07
N LEU A 149 10.10 -8.73 0.11
CA LEU A 149 11.46 -8.54 0.67
C LEU A 149 12.57 -8.98 -0.29
N SER A 150 12.45 -10.15 -0.92
CA SER A 150 13.48 -10.66 -1.83
C SER A 150 13.66 -9.77 -3.05
N GLU A 151 12.56 -9.35 -3.66
CA GLU A 151 12.53 -8.45 -4.83
C GLU A 151 13.12 -7.09 -4.47
N TRP A 152 12.73 -6.56 -3.31
CA TRP A 152 13.24 -5.29 -2.79
C TRP A 152 14.75 -5.33 -2.54
N LEU A 153 15.28 -6.44 -2.02
CA LEU A 153 16.70 -6.61 -1.74
C LEU A 153 17.59 -6.69 -2.98
N LYS A 154 17.02 -6.99 -4.16
CA LYS A 154 17.74 -7.00 -5.46
C LYS A 154 18.22 -5.61 -5.86
N ALA A 155 17.58 -4.54 -5.38
CA ALA A 155 18.01 -3.17 -5.62
C ALA A 155 19.42 -2.92 -5.05
N SER A 156 20.22 -2.14 -5.78
CA SER A 156 21.54 -1.73 -5.30
C SER A 156 21.41 -0.95 -4.00
N LYS A 157 22.38 -1.11 -3.11
CA LYS A 157 22.45 -0.28 -1.89
C LYS A 157 22.64 1.21 -2.19
N GLN A 158 23.11 1.54 -3.39
CA GLN A 158 23.34 2.90 -3.88
C GLN A 158 22.12 3.52 -4.57
N ASP A 159 21.05 2.73 -4.78
CA ASP A 159 19.79 3.22 -5.36
C ASP A 159 18.78 3.50 -4.25
N TRP A 160 17.90 4.49 -4.47
CA TRP A 160 16.79 4.76 -3.56
C TRP A 160 15.81 3.61 -3.52
N GLN A 161 15.47 3.17 -2.31
CA GLN A 161 14.55 2.08 -2.02
C GLN A 161 13.43 2.57 -1.12
N TYR A 162 12.21 2.11 -1.38
CA TYR A 162 11.01 2.77 -0.88
C TYR A 162 10.31 1.93 0.18
N ILE A 163 9.88 2.60 1.25
CA ILE A 163 8.99 2.04 2.27
C ILE A 163 7.70 2.87 2.25
N VAL A 164 6.59 2.19 2.07
CA VAL A 164 5.23 2.75 2.08
C VAL A 164 4.37 2.01 3.12
N GLU A 165 3.17 2.49 3.41
CA GLU A 165 2.38 1.96 4.53
C GLU A 165 1.61 0.68 4.22
N GLY A 166 1.32 0.42 2.94
CA GLY A 166 0.45 -0.70 2.55
C GLY A 166 0.87 -1.37 1.25
N GLU A 167 0.42 -2.62 1.08
CA GLU A 167 0.83 -3.46 -0.04
C GLU A 167 0.31 -2.97 -1.40
N LYS A 168 -0.82 -2.24 -1.43
CA LYS A 168 -1.32 -1.61 -2.67
C LYS A 168 -0.33 -0.55 -3.18
N ASP A 169 0.21 0.28 -2.29
CA ASP A 169 1.17 1.32 -2.66
C ASP A 169 2.51 0.73 -3.14
N VAL A 170 2.93 -0.41 -2.55
CA VAL A 170 4.09 -1.17 -3.05
C VAL A 170 3.87 -1.56 -4.50
N LYS A 171 2.76 -2.21 -4.82
CA LYS A 171 2.43 -2.59 -6.21
C LYS A 171 2.35 -1.37 -7.13
N THR A 172 1.87 -0.23 -6.65
CA THR A 172 1.83 1.02 -7.43
C THR A 172 3.24 1.53 -7.75
N LEU A 173 4.14 1.60 -6.77
CA LEU A 173 5.52 2.05 -6.97
C LEU A 173 6.32 1.09 -7.86
N GLU A 174 6.13 -0.22 -7.70
CA GLU A 174 6.80 -1.23 -8.54
C GLU A 174 6.41 -1.08 -10.01
N LYS A 175 5.14 -0.78 -10.31
CA LYS A 175 4.70 -0.47 -11.69
C LYS A 175 5.37 0.77 -12.29
N LEU A 176 5.83 1.68 -11.44
CA LEU A 176 6.61 2.86 -11.85
C LEU A 176 8.12 2.60 -11.87
N GLY A 177 8.58 1.38 -11.56
CA GLY A 177 9.99 0.99 -11.57
C GLY A 177 10.74 1.25 -10.26
N PHE A 178 10.04 1.57 -9.18
CA PHE A 178 10.66 1.82 -7.88
C PHE A 178 10.68 0.55 -7.01
N PRO A 179 11.84 0.15 -6.46
CA PRO A 179 11.90 -0.98 -5.54
C PRO A 179 11.25 -0.60 -4.21
N ALA A 180 10.07 -1.15 -3.93
CA ALA A 180 9.26 -0.79 -2.76
C ALA A 180 8.97 -1.99 -1.85
N THR A 181 8.74 -1.71 -0.58
CA THR A 181 8.32 -2.71 0.42
C THR A 181 7.42 -2.08 1.49
N THR A 182 6.81 -2.92 2.32
CA THR A 182 6.06 -2.49 3.51
C THR A 182 6.08 -3.56 4.60
N ASN A 183 5.76 -3.18 5.84
CA ASN A 183 5.57 -4.13 6.92
C ASN A 183 4.14 -4.71 6.93
N PRO A 184 3.97 -5.95 7.40
CA PRO A 184 2.64 -6.52 7.58
C PRO A 184 1.84 -5.72 8.63
N MET A 185 0.52 -5.73 8.48
CA MET A 185 -0.46 -5.06 9.36
C MET A 185 -0.48 -3.52 9.30
N GLY A 186 0.20 -2.90 8.33
CA GLY A 186 0.09 -1.48 8.04
C GLY A 186 0.75 -0.54 9.06
N ALA A 187 0.27 0.70 9.10
CA ALA A 187 0.82 1.81 9.87
C ALA A 187 1.10 1.45 11.35
N LEU A 188 2.20 1.98 11.87
CA LEU A 188 2.69 1.81 13.25
C LEU A 188 3.08 0.38 13.66
N LYS A 189 3.13 -0.58 12.72
CA LYS A 189 3.51 -1.99 12.98
C LYS A 189 4.93 -2.34 12.54
N TRP A 190 5.74 -1.33 12.20
CA TRP A 190 7.16 -1.52 11.95
C TRP A 190 7.87 -2.08 13.19
N LYS A 191 8.70 -3.10 12.99
CA LYS A 191 9.45 -3.73 14.07
C LYS A 191 10.97 -3.56 13.86
N PRO A 192 11.76 -3.32 14.92
CA PRO A 192 13.21 -3.11 14.80
C PRO A 192 13.96 -4.26 14.11
N GLU A 193 13.43 -5.48 14.16
CA GLU A 193 14.02 -6.66 13.51
C GLU A 193 14.11 -6.52 11.98
N TYR A 194 13.27 -5.66 11.38
CA TYR A 194 13.32 -5.36 9.95
C TYR A 194 14.49 -4.45 9.57
N ASN A 195 15.04 -3.68 10.51
CA ASN A 195 16.06 -2.66 10.23
C ASN A 195 17.32 -3.27 9.60
N LYS A 196 17.64 -4.52 9.93
CA LYS A 196 18.81 -5.24 9.37
C LYS A 196 18.79 -5.28 7.83
N TYR A 197 17.60 -5.32 7.22
CA TYR A 197 17.45 -5.35 5.76
C TYR A 197 17.77 -4.00 5.11
N CYS A 198 17.67 -2.90 5.88
CA CYS A 198 17.95 -1.53 5.45
C CYS A 198 19.43 -1.14 5.59
N LYS A 199 20.29 -2.04 6.08
CA LYS A 199 21.68 -1.71 6.43
C LYS A 199 22.47 -1.19 5.21
N ASP A 200 23.07 -0.01 5.37
CA ASP A 200 23.87 0.69 4.36
C ASP A 200 23.11 1.04 3.06
N ARG A 201 21.76 1.05 3.08
CA ARG A 201 20.92 1.39 1.92
C ARG A 201 20.45 2.83 1.96
N LEU A 202 20.14 3.39 0.79
CA LEU A 202 19.42 4.66 0.66
C LEU A 202 17.91 4.41 0.73
N ILE A 203 17.25 4.94 1.75
CA ILE A 203 15.84 4.65 2.04
C ILE A 203 14.98 5.91 1.86
N VAL A 204 13.88 5.79 1.12
CA VAL A 204 12.80 6.77 1.06
C VAL A 204 11.60 6.19 1.80
N ILE A 205 11.01 6.98 2.69
CA ILE A 205 9.77 6.63 3.39
C ILE A 205 8.71 7.62 2.93
N ILE A 206 7.64 7.15 2.28
CA ILE A 206 6.53 8.00 1.84
C ILE A 206 5.34 7.78 2.78
N CYS A 207 4.98 8.82 3.52
CA CYS A 207 3.85 8.80 4.44
C CYS A 207 2.52 8.98 3.70
N HIS A 208 1.45 8.34 4.15
CA HIS A 208 0.08 8.71 3.79
C HIS A 208 -0.21 10.13 4.31
N ARG A 209 -1.12 10.85 3.63
CA ARG A 209 -1.54 12.20 4.02
C ARG A 209 -2.58 12.16 5.14
N ASP A 210 -2.18 11.62 6.28
CA ASP A 210 -2.93 11.65 7.52
C ASP A 210 -2.03 11.48 8.75
N GLU A 211 -2.59 11.75 9.93
CA GLU A 211 -1.88 11.73 11.20
C GLU A 211 -1.30 10.34 11.57
N PRO A 212 -2.03 9.22 11.38
CA PRO A 212 -1.45 7.89 11.53
C PRO A 212 -0.24 7.63 10.62
N GLY A 213 -0.33 8.00 9.35
CA GLY A 213 0.72 7.75 8.39
C GLY A 213 1.98 8.58 8.64
N GLU A 214 1.77 9.85 8.96
CA GLU A 214 2.81 10.75 9.41
C GLU A 214 3.59 10.24 10.64
N ARG A 215 2.89 9.68 11.63
CA ARG A 215 3.54 9.06 12.79
C ARG A 215 4.27 7.78 12.41
N HIS A 216 3.70 6.98 11.51
CA HIS A 216 4.33 5.76 11.04
C HIS A 216 5.65 6.05 10.33
N GLY A 217 5.67 6.99 9.38
CA GLY A 217 6.91 7.35 8.68
C GLY A 217 8.00 7.86 9.63
N ARG A 218 7.65 8.73 10.59
CA ARG A 218 8.59 9.17 11.65
C ARG A 218 9.09 8.01 12.51
N GLN A 219 8.22 7.06 12.87
CA GLN A 219 8.60 5.86 13.63
C GLN A 219 9.62 5.01 12.85
N VAL A 220 9.37 4.74 11.57
CA VAL A 220 10.27 3.98 10.69
C VAL A 220 11.61 4.71 10.54
N ALA A 221 11.58 6.00 10.18
CA ALA A 221 12.78 6.81 9.99
C ALA A 221 13.66 6.85 11.24
N THR A 222 13.05 7.06 12.40
CA THR A 222 13.75 7.04 13.70
C THR A 222 14.33 5.65 14.01
N SER A 223 13.61 4.58 13.67
CA SER A 223 14.09 3.21 13.86
C SER A 223 15.32 2.88 13.00
N LEU A 224 15.31 3.38 11.76
CA LEU A 224 16.37 3.14 10.78
C LEU A 224 17.59 4.04 10.96
N HIS A 225 17.50 5.09 11.79
CA HIS A 225 18.61 6.00 12.04
C HIS A 225 19.85 5.27 12.58
N GLY A 226 20.98 5.46 11.89
CA GLY A 226 22.25 4.78 12.16
C GLY A 226 22.33 3.34 11.63
N THR A 227 21.28 2.84 10.96
CA THR A 227 21.30 1.55 10.24
C THR A 227 21.32 1.76 8.73
N ALA A 228 20.41 2.59 8.21
CA ALA A 228 20.42 2.99 6.80
C ALA A 228 21.57 3.97 6.52
N ALA A 229 22.06 4.00 5.27
CA ALA A 229 23.10 4.94 4.86
C ALA A 229 22.55 6.38 4.81
N GLN A 230 21.36 6.55 4.23
CA GLN A 230 20.60 7.79 4.24
C GLN A 230 19.10 7.50 4.27
N ILE A 231 18.34 8.41 4.83
CA ILE A 231 16.89 8.33 4.90
C ILE A 231 16.32 9.64 4.36
N LYS A 232 15.33 9.57 3.47
CA LYS A 232 14.46 10.69 3.11
C LYS A 232 13.06 10.38 3.59
N LEU A 233 12.53 11.24 4.45
CA LEU A 233 11.17 11.13 4.98
C LEU A 233 10.27 12.10 4.23
N VAL A 234 9.39 11.56 3.40
CA VAL A 234 8.52 12.31 2.49
C VAL A 234 7.12 12.40 3.09
N PHE A 235 6.67 13.63 3.30
CA PHE A 235 5.28 13.96 3.59
C PHE A 235 4.61 14.43 2.30
N LEU A 236 3.42 13.91 2.00
CA LEU A 236 2.68 14.35 0.81
C LEU A 236 2.24 15.80 0.96
N ASP A 237 2.10 16.47 -0.19
CA ASP A 237 1.77 17.90 -0.26
C ASP A 237 0.48 18.22 0.55
N PRO A 238 0.49 19.24 1.43
CA PRO A 238 -0.70 19.73 2.10
C PRO A 238 -1.85 20.12 1.16
N ASP A 239 -1.62 20.35 -0.12
CA ASP A 239 -2.69 20.64 -1.09
C ASP A 239 -3.39 19.38 -1.61
N MET A 240 -2.86 18.18 -1.36
CA MET A 240 -3.54 16.93 -1.71
C MET A 240 -4.75 16.66 -0.78
N PRO A 241 -5.75 15.86 -1.20
CA PRO A 241 -6.85 15.47 -0.31
C PRO A 241 -6.39 14.74 0.97
N GLU A 242 -7.14 14.85 2.07
CA GLU A 242 -6.89 14.06 3.29
C GLU A 242 -7.01 12.56 3.00
N HIS A 243 -6.13 11.78 3.62
CA HIS A 243 -5.97 10.35 3.41
C HIS A 243 -5.48 9.95 2.01
N SER A 244 -4.90 10.88 1.24
CA SER A 244 -4.21 10.52 0.01
C SER A 244 -3.02 9.61 0.31
N ASP A 245 -2.88 8.55 -0.47
CA ASP A 245 -1.73 7.66 -0.47
C ASP A 245 -1.02 7.68 -1.84
N VAL A 246 0.05 6.90 -1.98
CA VAL A 246 0.81 6.82 -3.24
C VAL A 246 -0.09 6.39 -4.40
N THR A 247 -1.00 5.45 -4.14
CA THR A 247 -1.91 4.96 -5.16
C THR A 247 -2.88 6.04 -5.62
N ASP A 248 -3.42 6.84 -4.71
CA ASP A 248 -4.26 7.97 -5.03
C ASP A 248 -3.54 9.02 -5.89
N LEU A 249 -2.27 9.32 -5.58
CA LEU A 249 -1.47 10.23 -6.40
C LEU A 249 -1.39 9.78 -7.87
N VAL A 250 -1.18 8.49 -8.11
CA VAL A 250 -1.08 7.93 -9.46
C VAL A 250 -2.46 7.80 -10.12
N GLU A 251 -3.43 7.18 -9.44
CA GLU A 251 -4.73 6.82 -10.02
C GLU A 251 -5.68 8.03 -10.15
N LYS A 252 -5.59 9.02 -9.24
CA LYS A 252 -6.52 10.15 -9.16
C LYS A 252 -5.88 11.49 -9.51
N HIS A 253 -4.57 11.63 -9.35
CA HIS A 253 -3.85 12.89 -9.56
C HIS A 253 -2.79 12.83 -10.66
N ASN A 254 -2.73 11.74 -11.42
CA ASN A 254 -1.88 11.57 -12.60
C ASN A 254 -0.37 11.69 -12.33
N TRP A 255 0.08 11.40 -11.10
CA TRP A 255 1.51 11.37 -10.79
C TRP A 255 2.22 10.28 -11.57
N THR A 256 3.43 10.62 -12.01
CA THR A 256 4.34 9.76 -12.76
C THR A 256 5.60 9.46 -11.95
N ALA A 257 6.44 8.55 -12.44
CA ALA A 257 7.77 8.32 -11.87
C ALA A 257 8.60 9.61 -11.75
N LYS A 258 8.46 10.54 -12.70
CA LYS A 258 9.19 11.82 -12.65
C LYS A 258 8.77 12.66 -11.44
N ASP A 259 7.48 12.72 -11.15
CA ASP A 259 6.96 13.53 -10.03
C ASP A 259 7.50 13.01 -8.68
N PHE A 260 7.56 11.68 -8.51
CA PHE A 260 8.19 11.08 -7.34
C PHE A 260 9.70 11.39 -7.27
N LEU A 261 10.43 11.28 -8.38
CA LEU A 261 11.86 11.60 -8.41
C LEU A 261 12.13 13.07 -8.06
N ASP A 262 11.37 14.00 -8.64
CA ASP A 262 11.48 15.43 -8.34
C ASP A 262 11.16 15.72 -6.86
N LEU A 263 10.15 15.06 -6.28
CA LEU A 263 9.80 15.18 -4.86
C LEU A 263 10.94 14.69 -3.97
N ILE A 264 11.51 13.52 -4.28
CA ILE A 264 12.60 12.93 -3.51
C ILE A 264 13.84 13.80 -3.60
N GLU A 265 14.19 14.31 -4.78
CA GLU A 265 15.33 15.20 -4.98
C GLU A 265 15.25 16.42 -4.05
N LYS A 266 14.07 17.05 -3.98
CA LYS A 266 13.79 18.22 -3.12
C LYS A 266 13.68 17.87 -1.63
N THR A 267 13.39 16.62 -1.30
CA THR A 267 13.27 16.18 0.10
C THR A 267 14.66 16.14 0.75
N PRO A 268 14.89 16.89 1.86
CA PRO A 268 16.16 16.85 2.57
C PRO A 268 16.39 15.48 3.21
N VAL A 269 17.66 15.18 3.50
CA VAL A 269 18.00 13.99 4.30
C VAL A 269 17.39 14.15 5.70
N PHE A 270 16.75 13.09 6.19
CA PHE A 270 16.16 13.04 7.50
C PHE A 270 17.25 13.03 8.58
N GLU A 271 17.21 14.04 9.44
CA GLU A 271 18.01 14.11 10.66
C GLU A 271 17.05 14.06 11.87
N PRO A 272 17.12 13.04 12.73
CA PRO A 272 16.26 13.01 13.89
C PRO A 272 16.77 14.00 14.96
N GLU A 273 15.84 14.63 15.67
CA GLU A 273 16.15 15.52 16.81
C GLU A 273 16.88 14.79 17.95
N GLU A 274 16.73 13.46 18.08
CA GLU A 274 17.48 12.61 19.01
C GLU A 274 17.89 11.26 18.38
N LYS A 275 19.05 10.70 18.79
CA LYS A 275 19.59 9.44 18.26
C LYS A 275 18.65 8.24 18.52
N GLY A 276 17.87 7.85 17.50
CA GLY A 276 16.75 6.90 17.60
C GLY A 276 17.03 5.51 18.18
N SER A 277 18.23 4.98 18.01
CA SER A 277 18.61 3.63 18.48
C SER A 277 18.61 3.51 20.02
N GLN A 278 18.82 4.62 20.74
CA GLN A 278 18.77 4.64 22.21
C GLN A 278 17.34 4.70 22.78
N LEU A 279 16.39 5.27 22.04
CA LEU A 279 14.99 5.42 22.50
C LEU A 279 14.23 4.09 22.48
N ILE A 280 14.42 3.30 21.43
CA ILE A 280 13.73 2.01 21.25
C ILE A 280 14.24 0.96 22.25
N SER A 281 15.56 0.90 22.48
CA SER A 281 16.18 -0.02 23.46
C SER A 281 15.79 0.32 24.91
N LYS A 282 15.63 1.61 25.24
CA LYS A 282 15.11 2.05 26.55
C LYS A 282 13.63 1.67 26.76
N LYS A 283 12.78 1.78 25.73
CA LYS A 283 11.35 1.37 25.80
C LYS A 283 11.18 -0.15 25.91
N THR A 284 11.94 -0.94 25.15
CA THR A 284 11.89 -2.42 25.26
C THR A 284 12.45 -2.94 26.58
N LYS A 285 13.51 -2.32 27.12
CA LYS A 285 13.97 -2.62 28.49
C LYS A 285 12.90 -2.31 29.55
N ARG A 286 12.25 -1.14 29.48
CA ARG A 286 11.15 -0.77 30.41
C ARG A 286 9.94 -1.71 30.33
N HIS A 287 9.63 -2.26 29.16
CA HIS A 287 8.52 -3.21 29.00
C HIS A 287 8.86 -4.60 29.55
N ARG A 288 10.11 -5.07 29.38
CA ARG A 288 10.61 -6.31 29.99
C ARG A 288 10.68 -6.25 31.52
N THR A 289 11.00 -5.09 32.09
CA THR A 289 11.06 -4.95 33.56
C THR A 289 9.69 -4.87 34.24
N ARG A 290 8.60 -4.54 33.52
CA ARG A 290 7.23 -4.49 34.11
C ARG A 290 6.49 -5.83 34.12
N THR A 291 7.01 -6.87 33.46
CA THR A 291 6.37 -8.20 33.36
C THR A 291 7.13 -9.32 34.08
N GLY A 292 8.18 -9.00 34.84
CA GLY A 292 9.01 -9.99 35.51
C GLY A 292 9.29 -9.68 36.97
N THR A 293 8.24 -9.70 37.81
CA THR A 293 8.42 -9.95 39.26
C THR A 293 7.19 -10.67 39.82
N LEU A 294 7.16 -12.01 39.68
CA LEU A 294 6.43 -12.86 40.60
C LEU A 294 7.36 -13.99 41.03
N ALA A 295 7.38 -14.26 42.34
CA ALA A 295 8.16 -15.25 43.07
C ALA A 295 9.63 -14.89 43.36
N LEU A 296 9.95 -14.55 44.62
CA LEU A 296 10.31 -15.54 45.64
C LEU A 296 10.66 -14.80 46.94
N VAL A 297 9.73 -14.73 47.91
CA VAL A 297 10.09 -14.36 49.29
C VAL A 297 10.52 -15.64 49.99
N ARG A 298 11.83 -15.77 50.20
CA ARG A 298 12.40 -16.67 51.21
C ARG A 298 12.33 -15.97 52.56
N SER A 299 11.90 -16.67 53.59
CA SER A 299 12.42 -16.48 54.94
C SER A 299 12.77 -17.83 55.54
N VAL A 300 14.07 -17.98 55.78
CA VAL A 300 14.64 -18.92 56.75
C VAL A 300 15.14 -18.00 57.86
N SER A 301 14.76 -18.25 59.12
CA SER A 301 15.68 -18.16 60.28
C SER A 301 14.96 -18.43 61.60
N THR A 302 15.50 -19.42 62.31
CA THR A 302 15.72 -19.51 63.77
C THR A 302 14.54 -19.54 64.74
N GLY A 303 14.41 -20.70 65.37
CA GLY A 303 13.60 -21.02 66.55
C GLY A 303 13.60 -22.54 66.72
#